data_AF-A0A949G1G8-F1
#
_entry.id   AF-A0A949G1G8-F1
#
_cell.length_a   1.000
_cell.length_b   1.000
_cell.length_c   1.000
_cell.angle_alpha   90.00
_cell.angle_beta   90.00
_cell.angle_gamma   90.00
#
_symmetry.space_group_name_H-M   'P 1'
#
loop_
_entity.id
_entity.type
_entity.pdbx_description
1 polymer ?
#
loop_
_entity_poly.entity_id
_entity_poly.type
_entity_poly.pdbx_seq_one_letter_code
_entity_poly.pdbx_strand_id
1 'polypeptide(L)'
;YQRQPSLIAKAVAWSFVVQAGGAVGVALSARALGVDQPLSLWFSVVPLVALVMVLPISIGGFGVRENAMTFLLSEEGVPSDRAVGVALLWGLSTIIIGLVGGVLFLLDRSPTSSATPPDA
;
A
#
# COMPACT_ATOMS: atom_id res chain seq x y z
N TYR A 1 14.90 7.24 -21.04
CA TYR A 1 15.53 7.38 -19.72
C TYR A 1 16.62 8.47 -19.67
N GLN A 2 17.49 8.63 -20.70
CA GLN A 2 18.59 9.61 -20.69
C GLN A 2 18.23 11.09 -20.98
N ARG A 3 16.97 11.45 -21.24
CA ARG A 3 16.60 12.82 -21.69
C ARG A 3 15.95 13.73 -20.65
N GLN A 4 15.49 13.23 -19.50
CA GLN A 4 14.84 14.06 -18.45
C GLN A 4 15.07 13.47 -17.03
N PRO A 5 16.24 13.69 -16.40
CA PRO A 5 16.53 13.19 -15.05
C PRO A 5 15.56 13.74 -13.98
N SER A 6 14.95 14.90 -14.23
CA SER A 6 13.94 15.51 -13.38
C SER A 6 12.66 14.68 -13.26
N LEU A 7 12.29 13.88 -14.26
CA LEU A 7 11.13 13.00 -14.19
C LEU A 7 11.37 11.79 -13.28
N ILE A 8 12.57 11.21 -13.33
CA ILE A 8 12.97 10.09 -12.46
C ILE A 8 13.01 10.56 -11.01
N ALA A 9 13.63 11.72 -10.76
CA ALA A 9 13.67 12.30 -9.42
C ALA A 9 12.27 12.57 -8.85
N LYS A 10 11.36 13.11 -9.67
CA LYS A 10 9.95 13.31 -9.28
C LYS A 10 9.23 12.00 -9.02
N ALA A 11 9.41 10.99 -9.86
CA ALA A 11 8.79 9.67 -9.67
C ALA A 11 9.25 9.02 -8.36
N VAL A 12 10.57 9.05 -8.09
CA VAL A 12 11.13 8.54 -6.82
C VAL A 12 10.57 9.31 -5.64
N ALA A 13 10.51 10.65 -5.72
CA ALA A 13 9.91 11.47 -4.66
C ALA A 13 8.45 11.07 -4.40
N TRP A 14 7.65 10.86 -5.44
CA TRP A 14 6.28 10.37 -5.32
C TRP A 14 6.22 8.97 -4.70
N SER A 15 7.12 8.05 -5.07
CA SER A 15 7.19 6.72 -4.44
C SER A 15 7.48 6.81 -2.95
N PHE A 16 8.39 7.69 -2.53
CA PHE A 16 8.67 7.93 -1.11
C PHE A 16 7.46 8.50 -0.37
N VAL A 17 6.73 9.43 -0.99
CA VAL A 17 5.50 9.99 -0.40
C VAL A 17 4.44 8.89 -0.23
N VAL A 18 4.25 8.04 -1.24
CA VAL A 18 3.31 6.92 -1.16
C VAL A 18 3.71 5.93 -0.08
N GLN A 19 5.00 5.55 -0.01
CA GLN A 19 5.49 4.64 1.03
C GLN A 19 5.39 5.22 2.43
N ALA A 20 5.71 6.51 2.61
CA ALA A 20 5.57 7.18 3.89
C ALA A 20 4.09 7.28 4.31
N GLY A 21 3.20 7.64 3.39
CA GLY A 21 1.76 7.67 3.64
C GLY A 21 1.22 6.29 4.02
N GLY A 22 1.67 5.23 3.33
CA GLY A 22 1.32 3.85 3.66
C GLY A 22 1.79 3.46 5.06
N ALA A 23 3.05 3.72 5.40
CA ALA A 23 3.62 3.42 6.72
C ALA A 23 2.86 4.15 7.85
N VAL A 24 2.56 5.43 7.66
CA VAL A 24 1.77 6.22 8.61
C VAL A 24 0.34 5.68 8.71
N GLY A 25 -0.31 5.32 7.61
CA GLY A 25 -1.66 4.76 7.62
C GLY A 25 -1.75 3.45 8.41
N VAL A 26 -0.76 2.56 8.24
CA VAL A 26 -0.66 1.31 9.01
C VAL A 26 -0.37 1.61 10.48
N ALA A 27 0.52 2.56 10.78
CA ALA A 27 0.80 2.95 12.17
C ALA A 27 -0.47 3.46 12.88
N LEU A 28 -1.28 4.28 12.21
CA LEU A 28 -2.56 4.75 12.76
C LEU A 28 -3.55 3.60 12.98
N SER A 29 -3.61 2.66 12.02
CA SER A 29 -4.43 1.45 12.13
C SER A 29 -4.00 0.59 13.33
N ALA A 30 -2.69 0.47 13.55
CA ALA A 30 -2.13 -0.26 14.68
C ALA A 30 -2.46 0.40 16.02
N ARG A 31 -2.38 1.72 16.10
CA ARG A 31 -2.78 2.47 17.31
C ARG A 31 -4.26 2.32 17.62
N ALA A 32 -5.12 2.27 16.61
CA ALA A 32 -6.55 2.01 16.79
C ALA A 32 -6.83 0.63 17.44
N LEU A 33 -5.89 -0.32 17.31
CA LEU A 33 -5.94 -1.66 17.89
C LEU A 33 -5.12 -1.79 19.19
N GLY A 34 -4.63 -0.67 19.74
CA GLY A 34 -3.83 -0.66 20.98
C GLY A 34 -2.40 -1.19 20.80
N VAL A 35 -1.85 -1.12 19.59
CA VAL A 35 -0.43 -1.40 19.30
C VAL A 35 0.32 -0.07 19.20
N ASP A 36 0.86 0.39 20.32
CA ASP A 36 1.67 1.60 20.40
C ASP A 36 3.15 1.29 20.19
N GLN A 37 3.58 1.35 18.93
CA GLN A 37 4.96 1.19 18.50
C GLN A 37 5.49 2.46 17.83
N PRO A 38 6.81 2.75 17.90
CA PRO A 38 7.37 3.96 17.33
C PRO A 38 7.19 3.98 15.81
N LEU A 39 7.01 5.18 15.24
CA LEU A 39 6.75 5.32 13.81
C LEU A 39 7.90 4.75 12.95
N SER A 40 9.14 4.81 13.44
CA SER A 40 10.33 4.24 12.79
C SER A 40 10.21 2.75 12.50
N LEU A 41 9.53 1.99 13.38
CA LEU A 41 9.29 0.56 13.18
C LEU A 41 8.39 0.33 11.97
N TRP A 42 7.31 1.11 11.82
CA TRP A 42 6.38 0.98 10.69
C TRP A 42 7.02 1.34 9.36
N PHE A 43 7.97 2.28 9.35
CA PHE A 43 8.79 2.60 8.18
C PHE A 43 9.71 1.45 7.73
N SER A 44 10.02 0.49 8.60
CA SER A 44 10.76 -0.72 8.26
C SER A 44 9.83 -1.89 7.94
N VAL A 45 8.81 -2.11 8.77
CA VAL A 45 7.87 -3.24 8.67
C VAL A 45 7.02 -3.15 7.40
N VAL A 46 6.44 -2.00 7.09
CA VAL A 46 5.49 -1.87 5.96
C VAL A 46 6.15 -2.16 4.61
N PRO A 47 7.33 -1.59 4.28
CA PRO A 47 8.04 -1.94 3.05
C PRO A 47 8.43 -3.42 2.97
N LEU A 48 8.85 -4.03 4.09
CA LEU A 48 9.21 -5.46 4.14
C LEU A 48 8.00 -6.35 3.88
N VAL A 49 6.87 -6.08 4.53
CA VAL A 49 5.61 -6.81 4.29
C VAL A 49 5.15 -6.61 2.84
N ALA A 50 5.20 -5.38 2.33
CA ALA A 50 4.85 -5.10 0.94
C ALA A 50 5.73 -5.89 -0.04
N LEU A 51 7.03 -6.00 0.22
CA LEU A 51 7.96 -6.80 -0.59
C LEU A 51 7.58 -8.29 -0.60
N VAL A 52 7.22 -8.85 0.56
CA VAL A 52 6.77 -10.25 0.66
C VAL A 52 5.44 -10.44 -0.09
N MET A 53 4.53 -9.46 -0.05
CA MET A 53 3.26 -9.49 -0.78
C MET A 53 3.42 -9.46 -2.31
N VAL A 54 4.57 -9.03 -2.85
CA VAL A 54 4.85 -9.10 -4.29
C VAL A 54 5.04 -10.55 -4.76
N LEU A 55 5.37 -11.47 -3.86
CA LEU A 55 5.51 -12.88 -4.19
C LEU A 55 4.15 -13.43 -4.68
N PRO A 56 4.09 -14.11 -5.85
CA PRO A 56 2.86 -14.63 -6.43
C PRO A 56 2.39 -15.92 -5.74
N ILE A 57 2.49 -15.96 -4.41
CA ILE A 57 2.10 -17.08 -3.56
C ILE A 57 0.67 -16.94 -3.01
N SER A 58 0.08 -15.73 -3.11
CA SER A 58 -1.26 -15.44 -2.59
C SER A 58 -1.98 -14.38 -3.44
N ILE A 59 -3.31 -14.48 -3.47
CA ILE A 59 -4.20 -13.51 -4.11
C ILE A 59 -4.40 -12.32 -3.16
N GLY A 60 -3.97 -11.12 -3.58
CA GLY A 60 -4.12 -9.89 -2.80
C GLY A 60 -3.33 -9.88 -1.48
N GLY A 61 -2.36 -10.80 -1.33
CA GLY A 61 -1.55 -10.96 -0.13
C GLY A 61 -2.31 -11.48 1.10
N PHE A 62 -3.48 -12.09 0.90
CA PHE A 62 -4.25 -12.72 1.98
C PHE A 62 -3.49 -13.91 2.58
N GLY A 63 -3.38 -13.98 3.90
CA GLY A 63 -2.54 -14.92 4.64
C GLY A 63 -1.06 -14.51 4.67
N VAL A 64 -0.50 -13.97 3.58
CA VAL A 64 0.91 -13.56 3.51
C VAL A 64 1.17 -12.31 4.35
N ARG A 65 0.31 -11.30 4.21
CA ARG A 65 0.40 -10.06 4.97
C ARG A 65 0.23 -10.31 6.45
N GLU A 66 -0.74 -11.14 6.82
CA GLU A 66 -1.05 -11.48 8.21
C GLU A 66 0.12 -12.22 8.86
N ASN A 67 0.70 -13.22 8.19
CA ASN A 67 1.86 -13.96 8.70
C ASN A 67 3.15 -13.11 8.72
N ALA A 68 3.38 -12.28 7.71
CA ALA A 68 4.55 -11.40 7.70
C ALA A 68 4.47 -10.35 8.81
N MET A 69 3.28 -9.79 9.05
CA MET A 69 3.04 -8.83 10.13
C MET A 69 3.21 -9.47 11.50
N THR A 70 2.65 -10.67 11.73
CA THR A 70 2.83 -11.39 13.00
C THR A 70 4.29 -11.76 13.23
N PHE A 71 5.01 -12.21 12.20
CA PHE A 71 6.42 -12.54 12.30
C PHE A 71 7.25 -11.31 12.71
N LEU A 72 7.14 -10.21 11.97
CA LEU A 72 7.94 -9.00 12.22
C LEU A 72 7.59 -8.32 13.57
N LEU A 73 6.31 -8.30 13.96
CA LEU A 73 5.90 -7.68 15.21
C LEU A 73 6.11 -8.58 16.44
N SER A 74 6.37 -9.88 16.25
CA SER A 74 6.68 -10.79 17.35
C SER A 74 8.01 -10.45 18.03
N GLU A 75 9.00 -9.94 17.28
CA GLU A 75 10.28 -9.48 17.80
C GLU A 75 10.11 -8.28 18.75
N GLU A 76 9.02 -7.53 18.57
CA GLU A 76 8.68 -6.31 19.31
C GLU A 76 7.67 -6.60 20.44
N GLY A 77 7.44 -7.89 20.74
CA GLY A 77 6.55 -8.35 21.82
C GLY A 77 5.06 -8.14 21.55
N VAL A 78 4.66 -7.87 20.30
CA VAL A 78 3.25 -7.66 19.97
C VAL A 78 2.54 -9.02 19.90
N PRO A 79 1.43 -9.21 20.63
CA PRO A 79 0.60 -10.42 20.54
C PRO A 79 0.12 -10.70 19.10
N SER A 80 0.07 -11.98 18.73
CA SER A 80 -0.26 -12.41 17.36
C SER A 80 -1.67 -12.01 16.94
N ASP A 81 -2.63 -12.05 17.85
CA ASP A 81 -4.02 -11.60 17.63
C ASP A 81 -4.08 -10.11 17.22
N ARG A 82 -3.30 -9.26 17.89
CA ARG A 82 -3.20 -7.83 17.54
C ARG A 82 -2.50 -7.63 16.21
N ALA A 83 -1.39 -8.33 15.96
CA ALA A 83 -0.65 -8.21 14.71
C ALA A 83 -1.48 -8.64 13.48
N VAL A 84 -2.24 -9.73 13.61
CA VAL A 84 -3.22 -10.14 12.60
C VAL A 84 -4.29 -9.06 12.43
N GLY A 85 -4.80 -8.50 13.53
CA GLY A 85 -5.76 -7.39 13.50
C GLY A 85 -5.25 -6.19 12.69
N VAL A 86 -3.98 -5.79 12.89
CA VAL A 86 -3.36 -4.70 12.12
C VAL A 86 -3.30 -5.03 10.63
N ALA A 87 -2.87 -6.25 10.29
CA ALA A 87 -2.80 -6.71 8.90
C ALA A 87 -4.18 -6.74 8.22
N LEU A 88 -5.21 -7.21 8.93
CA LEU A 88 -6.58 -7.24 8.41
C LEU A 88 -7.14 -5.83 8.22
N LEU A 89 -6.93 -4.93 9.19
CA LEU A 89 -7.39 -3.55 9.10
C LEU A 89 -6.70 -2.79 7.96
N TRP A 90 -5.40 -3.03 7.74
CA TRP A 90 -4.67 -2.52 6.59
C TRP A 90 -5.24 -3.06 5.27
N GLY A 91 -5.51 -4.37 5.19
CA GLY A 91 -6.13 -4.99 4.03
C GLY A 91 -7.51 -4.40 3.71
N LEU A 92 -8.36 -4.27 4.73
CA LEU A 92 -9.70 -3.69 4.60
C LEU A 92 -9.63 -2.24 4.12
N SER A 93 -8.73 -1.44 4.70
CA SER A 93 -8.51 -0.05 4.28
C SER A 93 -8.12 0.04 2.82
N THR A 94 -7.25 -0.87 2.36
CA THR A 94 -6.82 -0.96 0.95
C THR A 94 -7.99 -1.30 0.02
N ILE A 95 -8.85 -2.23 0.42
CA ILE A 95 -10.07 -2.60 -0.32
C ILE A 95 -11.03 -1.40 -0.41
N ILE A 96 -11.26 -0.68 0.68
CA ILE A 96 -12.14 0.49 0.71
C ILE A 96 -11.61 1.58 -0.23
N ILE A 97 -10.32 1.90 -0.14
CA ILE A 97 -9.69 2.91 -1.02
C ILE A 97 -9.75 2.47 -2.48
N GLY A 98 -9.46 1.20 -2.76
CA GLY A 98 -9.54 0.63 -4.11
C GLY A 98 -10.96 0.67 -4.67
N LEU A 99 -11.97 0.41 -3.85
CA LEU A 99 -13.38 0.50 -4.23
C LEU A 99 -13.78 1.95 -4.55
N VAL A 100 -13.37 2.91 -3.72
CA VAL A 100 -13.61 4.34 -3.99
C VAL A 100 -12.97 4.74 -5.33
N GLY A 101 -11.71 4.36 -5.55
CA GLY A 101 -11.03 4.59 -6.83
C GLY A 101 -11.75 3.93 -8.01
N GLY A 102 -12.22 2.69 -7.83
CA GLY A 102 -12.99 1.96 -8.84
C GLY A 102 -14.34 2.62 -9.17
N VAL A 103 -15.06 3.11 -8.15
CA VAL A 103 -16.31 3.85 -8.34
C VAL A 103 -16.05 5.15 -9.10
N LEU A 104 -15.03 5.92 -8.70
CA LEU A 104 -14.65 7.16 -9.41
C LEU A 104 -14.27 6.89 -10.86
N PHE A 105 -13.52 5.81 -11.12
CA PHE A 105 -13.17 5.37 -12.47
C PHE A 105 -14.41 5.01 -13.32
N LEU A 106 -15.40 4.34 -12.75
CA LEU A 106 -16.65 4.02 -13.45
C LEU A 106 -17.51 5.25 -13.73
N LEU A 107 -17.42 6.28 -12.88
CA LEU A 107 -18.09 7.56 -13.07
C LEU A 107 -17.38 8.43 -14.13
N ASP A 108 -16.04 8.34 -14.22
CA ASP A 108 -15.24 9.00 -15.25
C ASP A 108 -15.29 8.24 -16.60
N ARG A 109 -16.50 8.09 -17.14
CA ARG A 109 -16.70 7.69 -18.54
C ARG A 109 -16.43 8.88 -19.45
N SER A 110 -15.15 9.21 -19.61
CA SER A 110 -14.73 10.07 -20.71
C SER A 110 -14.74 9.25 -22.01
N PRO A 111 -15.62 9.52 -22.99
CA PRO A 111 -15.51 8.90 -24.30
C PRO A 111 -14.18 9.36 -24.90
N THR A 112 -13.27 8.44 -25.17
CA THR A 112 -12.10 8.70 -26.01
C THR A 112 -12.61 9.24 -27.33
N SER A 113 -12.58 10.57 -27.49
CA SER A 113 -12.87 11.23 -28.76
C SER A 113 -11.97 10.59 -29.80
N SER A 114 -12.59 9.96 -30.79
CA SER A 114 -11.94 9.39 -31.96
C SER A 114 -10.97 10.41 -32.55
N ALA A 115 -9.67 10.10 -32.48
CA ALA A 115 -8.69 10.76 -33.33
C ALA A 115 -8.96 10.28 -34.76
N THR A 116 -9.70 11.07 -35.53
CA THR A 116 -9.79 10.92 -36.98
C THR A 116 -8.37 10.98 -37.56
N PRO A 117 -7.95 10.00 -38.39
CA PRO A 117 -6.65 10.05 -39.05
C PRO A 117 -6.53 11.33 -39.89
N PRO A 118 -5.35 11.93 -40.02
CA PRO A 118 -5.17 13.02 -40.98
C PRO A 118 -5.50 12.49 -42.39
N ASP A 119 -6.47 13.14 -43.03
CA ASP A 119 -6.85 12.91 -44.42
C ASP A 119 -5.65 13.08 -45.37
N ALA A 120 -5.57 12.16 -46.33
CA ALA A 120 -4.89 12.20 -47.64
C ALA A 120 -3.36 12.26 -47.71
#